data_AF-A0A9D6J507-F1
#
_entry.id   AF-A0A9D6J507-F1
#
_cell.length_a   1.000
_cell.length_b   1.000
_cell.length_c   1.000
_cell.angle_alpha   90.00
_cell.angle_beta   90.00
_cell.angle_gamma   90.00
#
_symmetry.space_group_name_H-M   'P 1'
#
loop_
_entity.id
_entity.type
_entity.pdbx_description
1 polymer ?
#
loop_
_entity_poly.entity_id
_entity_poly.type
_entity_poly.pdbx_seq_one_letter_code
_entity_poly.pdbx_strand_id
1 'polypeptide(L)'
;ILIDKTTHDSIVEKKDFQFRHWGKIIVKGIEDGIDVYEPFWNTPENQKFLEPYHKGVDFIENNDFPSAIVQFELANHLRPGGDPPSAVRLEQINAAQANGKDLQAIFRLRSK
;
A
#
# COMPACT_ATOMS: atom_id res chain seq x y z
N ILE A 1 -5.75 -3.45 11.88
CA ILE A 1 -5.79 -4.93 11.80
C ILE A 1 -5.35 -5.28 10.39
N LEU A 2 -4.48 -6.27 10.22
CA LEU A 2 -4.12 -6.77 8.90
C LEU A 2 -4.77 -8.12 8.68
N ILE A 3 -5.38 -8.32 7.52
CA ILE A 3 -6.05 -9.55 7.13
C ILE A 3 -5.43 -10.07 5.83
N ASP A 4 -5.39 -11.39 5.67
CA ASP A 4 -4.94 -12.01 4.43
C ASP A 4 -6.03 -11.94 3.34
N LYS A 5 -5.65 -12.36 2.14
CA LYS A 5 -6.57 -12.45 1.00
C LYS A 5 -7.79 -13.34 1.28
N THR A 6 -7.59 -14.50 1.91
CA THR A 6 -8.69 -15.44 2.21
C THR A 6 -9.76 -14.79 3.09
N THR A 7 -9.32 -14.08 4.13
CA THR A 7 -10.20 -13.35 5.03
C THR A 7 -10.88 -12.20 4.30
N HIS A 8 -10.11 -11.40 3.54
CA HIS A 8 -10.65 -10.31 2.71
C HIS A 8 -11.77 -10.81 1.78
N ASP A 9 -11.52 -11.86 1.01
CA ASP A 9 -12.47 -12.41 0.04
C ASP A 9 -13.77 -12.88 0.71
N SER A 10 -13.71 -13.32 1.97
CA SER A 10 -14.91 -13.73 2.74
C SER A 10 -15.79 -12.56 3.19
N ILE A 11 -15.26 -11.32 3.20
CA ILE A 11 -15.95 -10.13 3.72
C ILE A 11 -16.01 -8.95 2.73
N VAL A 12 -15.37 -9.02 1.57
CA VAL A 12 -15.28 -7.90 0.61
C VAL A 12 -16.66 -7.43 0.11
N GLU A 13 -17.63 -8.35 0.01
CA GLU A 13 -19.01 -8.04 -0.38
C GLU A 13 -19.82 -7.33 0.71
N LYS A 14 -19.27 -7.20 1.93
CA LYS A 14 -19.91 -6.46 3.02
C LYS A 14 -19.68 -4.97 2.82
N LYS A 15 -20.75 -4.27 2.41
CA LYS A 15 -20.75 -2.82 2.10
C LYS A 15 -20.36 -1.91 3.27
N ASP A 16 -20.33 -2.43 4.50
CA ASP A 16 -19.89 -1.70 5.68
C ASP A 16 -18.37 -1.45 5.68
N PHE A 17 -17.61 -2.20 4.87
CA PHE A 17 -16.17 -2.12 4.80
C PHE A 17 -15.66 -1.61 3.46
N GLN A 18 -14.50 -0.98 3.52
CA GLN A 18 -13.58 -0.75 2.41
C GLN A 18 -12.19 -1.18 2.86
N PHE A 19 -11.30 -1.49 1.92
CA PHE A 19 -10.03 -2.13 2.23
C PHE A 19 -8.86 -1.39 1.61
N ARG A 20 -7.84 -1.09 2.41
CA ARG A 20 -6.51 -0.78 1.89
C ARG A 20 -5.84 -2.08 1.49
N HIS A 21 -5.44 -2.20 0.23
CA HIS A 21 -4.51 -3.26 -0.19
C HIS A 21 -3.11 -2.71 -0.02
N TRP A 22 -2.30 -3.41 0.76
CA TRP A 22 -0.92 -3.01 1.01
C TRP A 22 0.02 -3.46 -0.11
N GLY A 23 -0.43 -4.23 -1.10
CA GLY A 23 0.46 -4.98 -1.99
C GLY A 23 1.05 -6.21 -1.30
N LYS A 24 2.03 -6.85 -1.96
CA LYS A 24 2.69 -8.04 -1.44
C LYS A 24 3.65 -7.71 -0.30
N ILE A 25 3.39 -8.24 0.89
CA ILE A 25 4.29 -8.16 2.03
C ILE A 25 5.18 -9.40 2.06
N ILE A 26 6.47 -9.18 2.24
CA ILE A 26 7.46 -10.24 2.31
C ILE A 26 7.66 -10.67 3.75
N VAL A 27 7.46 -11.96 4.00
CA VAL A 27 7.71 -12.58 5.29
C VAL A 27 8.85 -13.58 5.14
N LYS A 28 9.79 -13.59 6.09
CA LYS A 28 10.91 -14.53 6.09
C LYS A 28 10.37 -15.97 6.07
N GLY A 29 10.79 -16.75 5.08
CA GLY A 29 10.34 -18.13 4.88
C GLY A 29 9.13 -18.29 3.96
N ILE A 30 8.62 -17.20 3.37
CA ILE A 30 7.55 -17.22 2.37
C ILE A 30 8.08 -16.63 1.06
N GLU A 31 8.08 -17.43 0.00
CA GLU A 31 8.73 -17.09 -1.27
C GLU A 31 7.96 -16.03 -2.05
N ASP A 32 6.64 -16.20 -2.20
CA ASP A 32 5.80 -15.38 -3.10
C ASP A 32 5.24 -14.10 -2.46
N GLY A 33 5.55 -13.86 -1.18
CA GLY A 33 4.90 -12.82 -0.37
C GLY A 33 3.44 -13.14 -0.07
N ILE A 34 2.80 -12.29 0.73
CA ILE A 34 1.38 -12.40 1.08
C ILE A 34 0.70 -11.09 0.72
N ASP A 35 -0.45 -11.17 0.04
CA ASP A 35 -1.36 -10.04 -0.10
C ASP A 35 -2.05 -9.75 1.22
N VAL A 36 -1.88 -8.52 1.68
CA VAL A 36 -2.40 -8.07 2.97
C VAL A 36 -3.33 -6.89 2.76
N TYR A 37 -4.46 -6.95 3.46
CA TYR A 37 -5.48 -5.93 3.44
C TYR A 37 -5.69 -5.37 4.84
N GLU A 38 -6.15 -4.12 4.90
CA GLU A 38 -6.55 -3.48 6.14
C GLU A 38 -7.98 -2.97 6.01
N PRO A 39 -8.92 -3.45 6.84
CA PRO A 39 -10.30 -3.03 6.79
C PRO A 39 -10.48 -1.65 7.41
N PHE A 40 -11.34 -0.86 6.78
CA PHE A 40 -11.85 0.42 7.26
C PHE A 40 -13.36 0.42 7.16
N TRP A 41 -14.02 1.19 8.03
CA TRP A 41 -15.43 1.50 7.84
C TRP A 41 -15.62 2.25 6.52
N ASN A 42 -16.68 1.90 5.80
CA ASN A 42 -17.03 2.53 4.53
C ASN A 42 -17.61 3.93 4.78
N THR A 43 -16.72 4.91 4.92
CA THR A 43 -17.07 6.32 5.08
C THR A 43 -16.34 7.17 4.03
N PRO A 44 -16.91 8.31 3.62
CA PRO A 44 -16.27 9.23 2.68
C PRO A 44 -14.90 9.73 3.15
N GLU A 45 -14.70 9.88 4.46
CA GLU A 45 -13.43 10.33 5.05
C GLU A 45 -12.32 9.31 4.82
N ASN A 46 -12.65 8.03 4.99
CA ASN A 46 -11.68 6.96 4.75
C ASN A 46 -11.37 6.82 3.25
N GLN A 47 -12.39 6.95 2.39
CA GLN A 47 -12.20 6.87 0.94
C GLN A 47 -11.19 7.91 0.44
N LYS A 48 -11.23 9.14 0.98
CA LYS A 48 -10.34 10.24 0.57
C LYS A 48 -8.86 9.91 0.64
N PHE A 49 -8.41 9.18 1.67
CA PHE A 49 -6.99 8.83 1.79
C PHE A 49 -6.67 7.46 1.16
N LEU A 50 -7.65 6.56 1.10
CA LEU A 50 -7.47 5.24 0.50
C LEU A 50 -7.25 5.32 -1.00
N GLU A 51 -8.02 6.15 -1.72
CA GLU A 51 -7.85 6.35 -3.16
C GLU A 51 -6.42 6.77 -3.57
N PRO A 52 -5.82 7.84 -3.01
CA PRO A 52 -4.43 8.17 -3.32
C PRO A 52 -3.47 7.09 -2.82
N TYR A 53 -3.72 6.44 -1.68
CA TYR A 53 -2.85 5.32 -1.26
C TYR A 53 -2.78 4.22 -2.32
N HIS A 54 -3.93 3.77 -2.83
CA HIS A 54 -3.99 2.72 -3.86
C HIS A 54 -3.32 3.17 -5.15
N LYS A 55 -3.54 4.42 -5.60
CA LYS A 55 -2.80 4.97 -6.76
C LYS A 55 -1.29 4.97 -6.54
N GLY A 56 -0.83 5.25 -5.31
CA GLY A 56 0.58 5.17 -4.96
C GLY A 56 1.14 3.76 -5.12
N VAL A 57 0.37 2.74 -4.75
CA VAL A 57 0.71 1.32 -4.98
C VAL A 57 0.76 1.02 -6.48
N ASP A 58 -0.27 1.41 -7.24
CA ASP A 58 -0.30 1.20 -8.70
C ASP A 58 0.91 1.85 -9.41
N PHE A 59 1.31 3.05 -8.98
CA PHE A 59 2.50 3.71 -9.51
C PHE A 59 3.81 3.00 -9.16
N ILE A 60 3.93 2.46 -7.94
CA ILE A 60 5.04 1.57 -7.57
C ILE A 60 5.09 0.38 -8.55
N GLU A 61 3.96 -0.30 -8.75
CA GLU A 61 3.87 -1.48 -9.64
C GLU A 61 4.28 -1.17 -11.08
N ASN A 62 4.00 0.05 -11.54
CA ASN A 62 4.35 0.55 -12.88
C ASN A 62 5.71 1.26 -12.97
N ASN A 63 6.56 1.22 -11.93
CA ASN A 63 7.86 1.92 -11.85
C ASN A 63 7.82 3.45 -11.89
N ASP A 64 6.66 4.07 -11.67
CA ASP A 64 6.52 5.52 -11.60
C ASP A 64 6.66 6.01 -10.15
N PHE A 65 7.87 5.89 -9.62
CA PHE A 65 8.16 6.29 -8.24
C PHE A 65 7.91 7.78 -7.94
N PRO A 66 8.18 8.74 -8.85
CA PRO A 66 7.80 10.14 -8.63
C PRO A 66 6.30 10.32 -8.41
N SER A 67 5.46 9.70 -9.25
CA SER A 67 4.01 9.76 -9.06
C SER A 67 3.56 9.03 -7.79
N ALA A 68 4.21 7.92 -7.45
CA ALA A 68 3.93 7.20 -6.20
C ALA A 68 4.17 8.08 -4.96
N ILE A 69 5.29 8.82 -4.92
CA ILE A 69 5.61 9.76 -3.83
C ILE A 69 4.48 10.77 -3.65
N VAL A 70 4.06 11.43 -4.73
CA VAL A 70 2.98 12.44 -4.69
C VAL A 70 1.69 11.85 -4.10
N GLN A 71 1.34 10.63 -4.51
CA GLN A 71 0.14 9.97 -4.01
C GLN A 71 0.23 9.57 -2.53
N PHE A 72 1.38 9.05 -2.08
CA PHE A 72 1.57 8.72 -0.66
C PHE A 72 1.64 9.96 0.23
N GLU A 73 2.26 11.06 -0.22
CA GLU A 73 2.24 12.33 0.51
C GLU A 73 0.81 12.86 0.66
N LEU A 74 0.00 12.78 -0.40
CA LEU A 74 -1.41 13.16 -0.37
C LEU A 74 -2.21 12.28 0.60
N ALA A 75 -2.08 10.95 0.52
CA ALA A 75 -2.74 10.02 1.44
C ALA A 75 -2.36 10.30 2.90
N ASN A 76 -1.09 10.56 3.17
CA ASN A 76 -0.59 10.92 4.49
C ASN A 76 -1.20 12.25 4.99
N HIS A 77 -1.27 13.27 4.15
CA HIS A 77 -1.82 14.58 4.52
C HIS A 77 -3.33 14.55 4.80
N LEU A 78 -4.07 13.67 4.10
CA LEU A 78 -5.53 13.59 4.22
C LEU A 78 -6.01 12.92 5.52
N ARG A 79 -5.13 12.30 6.31
CA ARG A 79 -5.46 11.76 7.64
C ARG A 79 -5.00 12.67 8.77
N PRO A 80 -5.85 12.95 9.77
CA PRO A 80 -5.41 13.60 11.01
C PRO A 80 -4.29 12.81 11.69
N GLY A 81 -3.13 13.43 11.88
CA GLY A 81 -1.95 12.78 12.46
C GLY A 81 -1.13 11.93 11.49
N GLY A 82 -1.45 11.96 10.19
CA GLY A 82 -0.74 11.22 9.16
C GLY A 82 -1.34 9.85 8.85
N ASP A 83 -0.84 9.23 7.79
CA ASP A 83 -1.07 7.85 7.44
C ASP A 83 0.25 7.07 7.56
N PRO A 84 0.47 6.33 8.67
CA PRO A 84 1.72 5.63 8.90
C PRO A 84 2.14 4.69 7.74
N PRO A 85 1.21 3.98 7.07
CA PRO A 85 1.58 3.15 5.93
C PRO A 85 2.07 3.93 4.72
N SER A 86 1.49 5.11 4.44
CA SER A 86 2.01 6.02 3.42
C SER A 86 3.42 6.50 3.78
N ALA A 87 3.65 6.86 5.06
CA ALA A 87 4.98 7.26 5.54
C ALA A 87 6.03 6.14 5.34
N VAL A 88 5.68 4.89 5.66
CA VAL A 88 6.58 3.74 5.43
C VAL A 88 6.90 3.56 3.95
N ARG A 89 5.94 3.75 3.04
CA ARG A 89 6.19 3.68 1.58
C ARG A 89 7.13 4.79 1.12
N LEU A 90 6.95 6.01 1.61
CA LEU A 90 7.83 7.14 1.34
C LEU A 90 9.26 6.87 1.84
N GLU A 91 9.42 6.38 3.07
CA GLU A 91 10.72 6.00 3.62
C GLU A 91 11.41 4.93 2.77
N GLN A 92 10.68 3.91 2.31
CA GLN A 92 11.21 2.86 1.44
C GLN A 92 11.68 3.41 0.10
N ILE A 93 10.90 4.28 -0.54
CA ILE A 93 11.27 4.89 -1.83
C ILE A 93 12.53 5.75 -1.65
N ASN A 94 12.53 6.64 -0.64
CA ASN A 94 13.63 7.54 -0.37
C ASN A 94 14.93 6.78 -0.03
N ALA A 95 14.84 5.75 0.82
CA ALA A 95 15.99 4.93 1.18
C ALA A 95 16.54 4.17 -0.02
N ALA A 96 15.70 3.70 -0.93
CA ALA A 96 16.16 3.01 -2.13
C ALA A 96 16.88 3.96 -3.08
N GLN A 97 16.30 5.15 -3.33
CA GLN A 97 16.90 6.19 -4.17
C GLN A 97 18.25 6.64 -3.62
N ALA A 98 18.36 6.90 -2.32
CA ALA A 98 19.60 7.32 -1.67
C ALA A 98 20.72 6.28 -1.73
N ASN A 99 20.36 4.98 -1.71
CA ASN A 99 21.32 3.88 -1.72
C ASN A 99 21.57 3.28 -3.11
N GLY A 100 21.00 3.88 -4.18
CA GLY A 100 21.05 3.33 -5.54
C GLY A 100 20.49 1.90 -5.63
N LYS A 101 19.57 1.53 -4.74
CA LYS A 101 18.99 0.19 -4.69
C LYS A 101 17.88 0.05 -5.71
N ASP A 102 17.77 -1.15 -6.24
CA ASP A 102 16.67 -1.53 -7.11
C ASP A 102 15.34 -1.49 -6.34
N LEU A 103 14.55 -0.46 -6.61
CA LEU A 103 13.22 -0.27 -6.03
C LEU A 103 12.29 -1.45 -6.36
N GLN A 104 12.43 -2.07 -7.53
CA GLN A 104 11.67 -3.27 -7.90
C GLN A 104 11.99 -4.45 -6.98
N ALA A 105 13.24 -4.60 -6.56
CA ALA A 105 13.64 -5.65 -5.63
C ALA A 105 13.12 -5.41 -4.21
N ILE A 106 12.95 -4.14 -3.80
CA ILE A 106 12.42 -3.76 -2.49
C ILE A 106 10.91 -4.01 -2.41
N PHE A 107 10.18 -3.67 -3.47
CA PHE A 107 8.74 -3.94 -3.58
C PHE A 107 8.42 -5.34 -4.12
N ARG A 108 9.44 -6.12 -4.49
CA ARG A 108 9.37 -7.45 -5.14
C ARG A 108 8.30 -7.53 -6.25
N LEU A 109 8.29 -6.56 -7.14
CA LEU A 109 7.35 -6.43 -8.27
C LEU A 109 7.57 -7.42 -9.42
N ARG A 110 8.23 -8.56 -9.18
CA ARG A 110 8.45 -9.56 -10.22
C ARG A 110 7.23 -10.47 -10.34
N SER A 111 6.24 -10.00 -11.07
CA SER A 111 5.40 -10.89 -11.86
C SER A 111 6.25 -11.41 -13.03
N LYS A 112 6.65 -12.67 -12.97
CA LYS A 112 6.99 -13.42 -14.19
C LYS A 112 5.71 -13.93 -14.82
#